data_AF-A0A0M4F4Q2-F1
#
_entry.id   AF-A0A0M4F4Q2-F1
#
_cell.length_a   1.000
_cell.length_b   1.000
_cell.length_c   1.000
_cell.angle_alpha   90.00
_cell.angle_beta   90.00
_cell.angle_gamma   90.00
#
_symmetry.space_group_name_H-M   'P 1'
#
loop_
_entity.id
_entity.type
_entity.pdbx_description
1 polymer ?
#
loop_
_entity_poly.entity_id
_entity_poly.type
_entity_poly.pdbx_seq_one_letter_code
_entity_poly.pdbx_strand_id
1 'polypeptide(L)'
;MENIAEILRQLQRFSTADYAAFVAMFLLCICIGIYFGFMNKSVNEADYMLGGRKMLVVPIAFSLVASFISGITLLGLPTEVYSYGTQYLYVGLGVVGMGVVMAVFYLPVFHDLNITSTYEYLEIRFDRRLRLFGSVMFAIMNIAYLPIVIYVPALAFNQVTGIGVHTITPIVCIICVFYTSLGGLKAVVWTDVVQAISMLGALALVAIKGSMDIGGLDVVVKRAWQSERIEAPDFNIDPTVRHTIWCLFIGGTVYWTQTNAVSQNMIQRYLSLPTLADARRALCYFCFGVLLLMALCGYNGLLIYATYQNCDPLTTKLAKARDQLLPLFVMDTLGELPGMTGLFIAGVFSAALSSLSTCLNSMSAVVLEDFVKPYVKQPLSSRATNWIMRLVVVGVGVLCVALVYVVEHLGTVLQLTMSLEAITNGPLFGIFTIGLFMPWINGHSAMLGGCVSVVVMFFISLNAQWAIASGAIQYQTKPLSVNECGYSFNASALVASAVNQTLTKGPTAADIFPLYRISYMWYTTVGASVAILVACLSTLIFGTNNPNKVDPVLLTPCIRKYFSYDEQPAKEATKADIPLDYKLRSDEVAL
;
A
#
# COMPACT_ATOMS: atom_id res chain seq x y z
N MET A 1 -20.41 -14.08 35.98
CA MET A 1 -19.45 -13.41 35.09
C MET A 1 -19.69 -13.96 33.70
N GLU A 2 -19.91 -13.11 32.71
CA GLU A 2 -20.08 -13.59 31.33
C GLU A 2 -18.80 -14.28 30.84
N ASN A 3 -18.94 -15.19 29.88
CA ASN A 3 -17.79 -15.80 29.22
C ASN A 3 -17.49 -15.06 27.90
N ILE A 4 -16.29 -15.26 27.36
CA ILE A 4 -15.88 -14.61 26.10
C ILE A 4 -16.90 -14.84 24.96
N ALA A 5 -17.47 -16.04 24.87
CA ALA A 5 -18.42 -16.37 23.82
C ALA A 5 -19.71 -15.53 23.91
N GLU A 6 -20.18 -15.24 25.13
CA GLU A 6 -21.36 -14.43 25.37
C GLU A 6 -21.08 -12.95 25.05
N ILE A 7 -19.93 -12.42 25.49
CA ILE A 7 -19.52 -11.04 25.15
C ILE A 7 -19.33 -10.90 23.64
N LEU A 8 -18.71 -11.88 22.99
CA LEU A 8 -18.60 -11.88 21.53
C LEU A 8 -19.97 -11.86 20.86
N ARG A 9 -20.96 -12.62 21.35
CA ARG A 9 -22.32 -12.56 20.82
C ARG A 9 -22.98 -11.20 21.01
N GLN A 10 -22.77 -10.57 22.16
CA GLN A 10 -23.28 -9.23 22.44
C GLN A 10 -22.60 -8.18 21.56
N LEU A 11 -21.30 -8.29 21.33
CA LEU A 11 -20.54 -7.40 20.44
C LEU A 11 -20.74 -7.71 18.96
N GLN A 12 -21.14 -8.93 18.59
CA GLN A 12 -21.48 -9.33 17.22
C GLN A 12 -22.93 -8.99 16.85
N ARG A 13 -23.44 -7.88 17.37
CA ARG A 13 -24.79 -7.36 17.11
C ARG A 13 -24.81 -6.45 15.89
N PHE A 14 -24.55 -6.96 14.70
CA PHE A 14 -24.72 -6.16 13.48
C PHE A 14 -26.22 -5.96 13.21
N SER A 15 -26.74 -4.79 13.58
CA SER A 15 -28.18 -4.50 13.57
C SER A 15 -28.74 -4.41 12.14
N THR A 16 -30.06 -4.43 12.02
CA THR A 16 -30.72 -4.19 10.72
C THR A 16 -30.36 -2.82 10.14
N ALA A 17 -30.16 -1.81 10.99
CA ALA A 17 -29.69 -0.50 10.58
C ALA A 17 -28.25 -0.53 10.06
N ASP A 18 -27.37 -1.36 10.66
CA ASP A 18 -26.00 -1.54 10.19
C ASP A 18 -25.96 -2.24 8.83
N TYR A 19 -26.76 -3.30 8.63
CA TYR A 19 -26.93 -3.92 7.33
C TYR A 19 -27.49 -2.94 6.29
N ALA A 20 -28.48 -2.12 6.66
CA ALA A 20 -29.06 -1.12 5.78
C ALA A 20 -28.03 -0.05 5.38
N ALA A 21 -27.26 0.49 6.33
CA ALA A 21 -26.20 1.47 6.06
C ALA A 21 -25.09 0.86 5.18
N PHE A 22 -24.67 -0.37 5.50
CA PHE A 22 -23.69 -1.12 4.73
C PHE A 22 -24.15 -1.29 3.27
N VAL A 23 -25.34 -1.87 3.05
CA VAL A 23 -25.88 -2.11 1.70
C VAL A 23 -26.15 -0.80 0.97
N ALA A 24 -26.68 0.22 1.64
CA ALA A 24 -26.95 1.54 1.04
C ALA A 24 -25.67 2.18 0.50
N MET A 25 -24.54 2.05 1.21
CA MET A 25 -23.25 2.54 0.74
C MET A 25 -22.79 1.84 -0.55
N PHE A 26 -22.95 0.51 -0.65
CA PHE A 26 -22.65 -0.21 -1.89
C PHE A 26 -23.57 0.17 -3.03
N LEU A 27 -24.87 0.30 -2.77
CA LEU A 27 -25.84 0.74 -3.76
C LEU A 27 -25.50 2.14 -4.27
N LEU A 28 -25.11 3.06 -3.38
CA LEU A 28 -24.64 4.39 -3.76
C LEU A 28 -23.42 4.30 -4.69
N CYS A 29 -22.44 3.46 -4.36
CA CYS A 29 -21.26 3.25 -5.21
C CYS A 29 -21.62 2.66 -6.59
N ILE A 30 -22.55 1.71 -6.64
CA ILE A 30 -23.06 1.14 -7.89
C ILE A 30 -23.80 2.20 -8.71
N CYS A 31 -24.66 3.00 -8.09
CA CYS A 31 -25.38 4.10 -8.75
C CYS A 31 -24.43 5.14 -9.34
N ILE A 32 -23.38 5.54 -8.60
CA ILE A 32 -22.32 6.42 -9.11
C ILE A 32 -21.64 5.78 -10.32
N GLY A 33 -21.31 4.49 -10.24
CA GLY A 33 -20.69 3.76 -11.34
C GLY A 33 -21.58 3.67 -12.59
N ILE A 34 -22.88 3.37 -12.43
CA ILE A 34 -23.85 3.34 -13.53
C ILE A 34 -24.02 4.73 -14.15
N TYR A 35 -24.14 5.77 -13.32
CA TYR A 35 -24.28 7.15 -13.79
C TYR A 35 -23.12 7.55 -14.71
N PHE A 36 -21.88 7.37 -14.25
CA PHE A 36 -20.70 7.71 -15.07
C PHE A 36 -20.49 6.75 -16.25
N GLY A 37 -20.81 5.46 -16.09
CA GLY A 37 -20.65 4.46 -17.15
C GLY A 37 -21.63 4.61 -18.33
N PHE A 38 -22.86 5.04 -18.06
CA PHE A 38 -23.90 5.16 -19.09
C PHE A 38 -24.14 6.58 -19.58
N MET A 39 -24.08 7.60 -18.71
CA MET A 39 -24.39 8.98 -19.09
C MET A 39 -23.16 9.76 -19.56
N ASN A 40 -21.94 9.30 -19.26
CA ASN A 40 -20.70 10.03 -19.57
C ASN A 40 -19.66 9.11 -20.22
N LYS A 41 -20.08 8.35 -21.25
CA LYS A 41 -19.22 7.42 -22.00
C LYS A 41 -17.91 8.09 -22.40
N SER A 42 -16.79 7.51 -21.96
CA SER A 42 -15.46 7.84 -22.50
C SER A 42 -15.43 7.49 -23.98
N VAL A 43 -15.10 8.46 -24.83
CA VAL A 43 -15.21 8.31 -26.30
C VAL A 43 -14.00 7.57 -26.88
N ASN A 44 -12.84 7.54 -26.19
CA ASN A 44 -11.59 6.90 -26.65
C ASN A 44 -10.77 6.22 -25.51
N GLU A 45 -9.83 5.31 -25.83
CA GLU A 45 -8.95 4.60 -24.88
C GLU A 45 -8.14 5.56 -23.98
N ALA A 46 -7.65 6.69 -24.53
CA ALA A 46 -6.94 7.72 -23.79
C ALA A 46 -7.83 8.44 -22.74
N ASP A 47 -9.13 8.59 -23.01
CA ASP A 47 -10.10 9.13 -22.04
C ASP A 47 -10.42 8.13 -20.93
N TYR A 48 -10.34 6.84 -21.24
CA TYR A 48 -10.54 5.77 -20.28
C TYR A 48 -9.35 5.61 -19.33
N MET A 49 -8.11 5.70 -19.85
CA MET A 49 -6.88 5.50 -19.08
C MET A 49 -6.35 6.77 -18.39
N LEU A 50 -6.45 7.96 -19.01
CA LEU A 50 -5.84 9.20 -18.49
C LEU A 50 -6.85 10.33 -18.21
N GLY A 51 -8.14 10.10 -18.40
CA GLY A 51 -9.17 11.14 -18.21
C GLY A 51 -8.97 12.38 -19.08
N GLY A 52 -8.26 12.25 -20.21
CA GLY A 52 -7.97 13.35 -21.14
C GLY A 52 -7.06 14.45 -20.58
N ARG A 53 -6.37 14.22 -19.45
CA ARG A 53 -5.49 15.17 -18.75
C ARG A 53 -6.12 16.51 -18.35
N LYS A 54 -7.43 16.52 -18.19
CA LYS A 54 -8.21 17.69 -17.77
C LYS A 54 -8.74 17.51 -16.34
N MET A 55 -8.12 16.62 -15.57
CA MET A 55 -8.56 16.32 -14.22
C MET A 55 -8.21 17.47 -13.28
N LEU A 56 -9.05 17.67 -12.27
CA LEU A 56 -8.86 18.70 -11.26
C LEU A 56 -7.92 18.20 -10.16
N VAL A 57 -7.10 19.11 -9.63
CA VAL A 57 -6.11 18.83 -8.58
C VAL A 57 -6.72 18.16 -7.34
N VAL A 58 -7.82 18.70 -6.83
CA VAL A 58 -8.43 18.25 -5.57
C VAL A 58 -8.99 16.82 -5.68
N PRO A 59 -9.83 16.47 -6.68
CA PRO A 59 -10.28 15.09 -6.88
C PRO A 59 -9.13 14.09 -7.06
N ILE A 60 -8.07 14.47 -7.78
CA ILE A 60 -6.89 13.60 -7.93
C ILE A 60 -6.18 13.41 -6.60
N ALA A 61 -5.98 14.48 -5.81
CA ALA A 61 -5.42 14.37 -4.47
C ALA A 61 -6.24 13.46 -3.56
N PHE A 62 -7.57 13.61 -3.53
CA PHE A 62 -8.44 12.71 -2.77
C PHE A 62 -8.39 11.28 -3.26
N SER A 63 -8.33 11.05 -4.57
CA SER A 63 -8.16 9.70 -5.13
C SER A 63 -6.83 9.09 -4.70
N LEU A 64 -5.72 9.84 -4.82
CA LEU A 64 -4.40 9.42 -4.35
C LEU A 64 -4.43 9.05 -2.86
N VAL A 65 -5.05 9.88 -2.02
CA VAL A 65 -5.25 9.57 -0.59
C VAL A 65 -6.11 8.33 -0.43
N ALA A 66 -7.23 8.21 -1.14
CA ALA A 66 -8.16 7.09 -1.04
C ALA A 66 -7.53 5.75 -1.43
N SER A 67 -6.64 5.72 -2.43
CA SER A 67 -5.92 4.48 -2.76
C SER A 67 -4.80 4.13 -1.80
N PHE A 68 -4.37 5.08 -0.96
CA PHE A 68 -3.48 4.83 0.17
C PHE A 68 -4.21 4.61 1.50
N ILE A 69 -5.47 5.05 1.59
CA ILE A 69 -6.47 4.56 2.54
C ILE A 69 -6.75 3.11 2.14
N SER A 70 -5.81 2.22 2.41
CA SER A 70 -6.06 0.79 2.40
C SER A 70 -6.62 0.40 3.76
N GLY A 71 -7.41 -0.68 3.79
CA GLY A 71 -7.80 -1.29 5.07
C GLY A 71 -6.57 -1.61 5.93
N ILE A 72 -5.41 -1.85 5.32
CA ILE A 72 -4.15 -2.19 6.01
C ILE A 72 -3.71 -1.03 6.91
N THR A 73 -3.71 0.21 6.41
CA THR A 73 -3.40 1.38 7.26
C THR A 73 -4.46 1.57 8.34
N LEU A 74 -5.73 1.43 7.96
CA LEU A 74 -6.89 1.63 8.83
C LEU A 74 -6.90 0.70 10.05
N LEU A 75 -6.65 -0.61 9.85
CA LEU A 75 -6.65 -1.60 10.94
C LEU A 75 -5.26 -1.84 11.53
N GLY A 76 -4.23 -1.78 10.69
CA GLY A 76 -2.85 -2.08 11.08
C GLY A 76 -2.21 -0.99 11.91
N LEU A 77 -2.43 0.30 11.60
CA LEU A 77 -1.79 1.38 12.36
C LEU A 77 -2.31 1.52 13.81
N PRO A 78 -3.63 1.46 14.09
CA PRO A 78 -4.11 1.44 15.47
C PRO A 78 -3.56 0.25 16.25
N THR A 79 -3.50 -0.92 15.61
CA THR A 79 -2.96 -2.17 16.18
C THR A 79 -1.48 -2.04 16.53
N GLU A 80 -0.71 -1.41 15.63
CA GLU A 80 0.70 -1.11 15.82
C GLU A 80 0.91 -0.21 17.04
N VAL A 81 0.16 0.90 17.13
CA VAL A 81 0.25 1.83 18.25
C VAL A 81 -0.23 1.22 19.58
N TYR A 82 -1.29 0.41 19.54
CA TYR A 82 -1.78 -0.32 20.72
C TYR A 82 -0.70 -1.26 21.31
N SER A 83 -0.06 -2.03 20.43
CA SER A 83 0.82 -3.14 20.80
C SER A 83 2.26 -2.69 21.09
N TYR A 84 2.75 -1.69 20.33
CA TYR A 84 4.17 -1.32 20.31
C TYR A 84 4.44 0.13 20.70
N GLY A 85 3.45 1.02 20.66
CA GLY A 85 3.62 2.45 20.97
C GLY A 85 3.76 3.33 19.73
N THR A 86 4.13 4.60 19.92
CA THR A 86 4.07 5.64 18.88
C THR A 86 5.30 5.67 17.96
N GLN A 87 6.33 4.83 18.15
CA GLN A 87 7.54 4.87 17.29
C GLN A 87 7.19 4.91 15.80
N TYR A 88 6.33 4.00 15.31
CA TYR A 88 6.00 3.93 13.89
C TYR A 88 5.40 5.24 13.32
N LEU A 89 4.75 6.08 14.13
CA LEU A 89 4.18 7.35 13.66
C LEU A 89 5.23 8.33 13.12
N TYR A 90 6.50 8.19 13.51
CA TYR A 90 7.60 8.97 12.93
C TYR A 90 7.85 8.67 11.44
N VAL A 91 7.26 7.61 10.88
CA VAL A 91 7.22 7.38 9.42
C VAL A 91 6.59 8.56 8.65
N GLY A 92 5.80 9.41 9.31
CA GLY A 92 5.29 10.64 8.74
C GLY A 92 6.40 11.58 8.23
N LEU A 93 7.58 11.57 8.85
CA LEU A 93 8.75 12.28 8.31
C LEU A 93 9.22 11.68 6.99
N GLY A 94 9.14 10.36 6.86
CA GLY A 94 9.40 9.63 5.63
C GLY A 94 8.44 10.03 4.49
N VAL A 95 7.15 10.23 4.81
CA VAL A 95 6.13 10.75 3.87
C VAL A 95 6.50 12.15 3.37
N VAL A 96 6.93 13.04 4.28
CA VAL A 96 7.39 14.39 3.90
C VAL A 96 8.63 14.32 3.02
N GLY A 97 9.61 13.49 3.40
CA GLY A 97 10.82 13.27 2.60
C GLY A 97 10.53 12.73 1.20
N MET A 98 9.59 11.80 1.09
CA MET A 98 9.09 11.31 -0.21
C MET A 98 8.48 12.44 -1.03
N GLY A 99 7.65 13.31 -0.42
CA GLY A 99 7.04 14.44 -1.12
C GLY A 99 8.09 15.34 -1.78
N VAL A 100 9.21 15.59 -1.10
CA VAL A 100 10.34 16.35 -1.65
C VAL A 100 11.00 15.59 -2.80
N VAL A 101 11.37 14.32 -2.58
CA VAL A 101 12.06 13.49 -3.59
C VAL A 101 11.22 13.36 -4.86
N MET A 102 9.92 13.11 -4.71
CA MET A 102 8.97 12.97 -5.80
C MET A 102 8.79 14.28 -6.58
N ALA A 103 8.60 15.41 -5.88
CA ALA A 103 8.38 16.72 -6.51
C ALA A 103 9.58 17.24 -7.31
N VAL A 104 10.80 16.94 -6.84
CA VAL A 104 12.05 17.44 -7.40
C VAL A 104 12.62 16.50 -8.45
N PHE A 105 12.62 15.19 -8.20
CA PHE A 105 13.40 14.27 -9.03
C PHE A 105 12.58 13.46 -10.03
N TYR A 106 11.42 12.93 -9.60
CA TYR A 106 10.64 11.96 -10.38
C TYR A 106 9.54 12.62 -11.22
N LEU A 107 8.71 13.48 -10.60
CA LEU A 107 7.59 14.12 -11.30
C LEU A 107 7.99 14.93 -12.53
N PRO A 108 9.08 15.72 -12.53
CA PRO A 108 9.46 16.49 -13.72
C PRO A 108 9.73 15.58 -14.93
N VAL A 109 10.39 14.45 -14.71
CA VAL A 109 10.69 13.51 -15.79
C VAL A 109 9.43 12.84 -16.32
N PHE A 110 8.61 12.28 -15.43
CA PHE A 110 7.43 11.54 -15.87
C PHE A 110 6.35 12.43 -16.49
N HIS A 111 6.19 13.68 -16.03
CA HIS A 111 5.22 14.62 -16.60
C HIS A 111 5.59 15.01 -18.04
N ASP A 112 6.88 15.19 -18.32
CA ASP A 112 7.38 15.54 -19.66
C ASP A 112 7.19 14.39 -20.68
N LEU A 113 7.30 13.13 -20.25
CA LEU A 113 7.43 11.96 -21.14
C LEU A 113 6.14 11.46 -21.77
N ASN A 114 4.98 11.91 -21.30
CA ASN A 114 3.67 11.52 -21.83
C ASN A 114 3.37 10.00 -21.91
N ILE A 115 4.05 9.19 -21.10
CA ILE A 115 3.88 7.73 -21.09
C ILE A 115 2.55 7.31 -20.46
N THR A 116 2.02 6.17 -20.92
CA THR A 116 0.79 5.56 -20.38
C THR A 116 1.12 4.53 -19.31
N SER A 117 2.21 3.79 -19.49
CA SER A 117 2.75 2.84 -18.53
C SER A 117 4.08 3.35 -18.01
N THR A 118 4.27 3.29 -16.69
CA THR A 118 5.53 3.65 -16.02
C THR A 118 6.68 2.79 -16.55
N TYR A 119 6.42 1.57 -17.00
CA TYR A 119 7.43 0.66 -17.55
C TYR A 119 7.83 1.00 -18.99
N GLU A 120 7.06 1.83 -19.71
CA GLU A 120 7.48 2.39 -21.02
C GLU A 120 8.73 3.25 -20.86
N TYR A 121 8.84 3.99 -19.75
CA TYR A 121 10.07 4.71 -19.43
C TYR A 121 11.30 3.78 -19.42
N LEU A 122 11.19 2.56 -18.89
CA LEU A 122 12.30 1.60 -18.87
C LEU A 122 12.66 1.12 -20.28
N GLU A 123 11.69 0.99 -21.19
CA GLU A 123 11.96 0.65 -22.60
C GLU A 123 12.68 1.79 -23.32
N ILE A 124 12.21 3.02 -23.13
CA ILE A 124 12.79 4.21 -23.77
C ILE A 124 14.21 4.48 -23.22
N ARG A 125 14.41 4.33 -21.91
CA ARG A 125 15.70 4.55 -21.25
C ARG A 125 16.71 3.44 -21.50
N PHE A 126 16.26 2.18 -21.57
CA PHE A 126 17.14 1.03 -21.68
C PHE A 126 16.77 0.16 -22.87
N ASP A 127 15.83 -0.78 -22.67
CA ASP A 127 15.38 -1.70 -23.70
C ASP A 127 14.09 -2.42 -23.26
N ARG A 128 13.49 -3.14 -24.21
CA ARG A 128 12.26 -3.91 -24.03
C ARG A 128 12.33 -4.97 -22.93
N ARG A 129 13.51 -5.53 -22.64
CA ARG A 129 13.67 -6.55 -21.60
C ARG A 129 13.39 -5.95 -20.23
N LEU A 130 13.87 -4.72 -19.99
CA LEU A 130 13.64 -4.02 -18.72
C LEU A 130 12.17 -3.62 -18.53
N ARG A 131 11.47 -3.26 -19.60
CA ARG A 131 10.00 -3.08 -19.56
C ARG A 131 9.31 -4.36 -19.11
N LEU A 132 9.59 -5.49 -19.77
CA LEU A 132 9.00 -6.78 -19.40
C LEU A 132 9.36 -7.19 -17.96
N PHE A 133 10.60 -6.95 -17.52
CA PHE A 133 10.99 -7.18 -16.13
C PHE A 133 10.14 -6.34 -15.16
N GLY A 134 9.95 -5.04 -15.46
CA GLY A 134 9.02 -4.16 -14.75
C GLY A 134 7.62 -4.73 -14.61
N SER A 135 7.05 -5.15 -15.73
CA SER A 135 5.70 -5.72 -15.82
C SER A 135 5.57 -7.04 -15.05
N VAL A 136 6.58 -7.92 -15.10
CA VAL A 136 6.60 -9.18 -14.32
C VAL A 136 6.69 -8.89 -12.82
N MET A 137 7.57 -7.98 -12.40
CA MET A 137 7.71 -7.60 -11.00
C MET A 137 6.43 -6.97 -10.45
N PHE A 138 5.76 -6.13 -11.23
CA PHE A 138 4.44 -5.61 -10.90
C PHE A 138 3.41 -6.71 -10.74
N ALA A 139 3.40 -7.69 -11.64
CA ALA A 139 2.45 -8.79 -11.57
C ALA A 139 2.65 -9.63 -10.30
N ILE A 140 3.89 -9.96 -9.97
CA ILE A 140 4.25 -10.70 -8.76
C ILE A 140 3.87 -9.92 -7.50
N MET A 141 4.15 -8.61 -7.46
CA MET A 141 3.76 -7.74 -6.34
C MET A 141 2.27 -7.84 -6.07
N ASN A 142 1.45 -7.66 -7.10
CA ASN A 142 -0.02 -7.65 -6.93
C ASN A 142 -0.54 -9.00 -6.45
N ILE A 143 0.03 -10.11 -6.92
CA ILE A 143 -0.34 -11.45 -6.43
C ILE A 143 -0.01 -11.60 -4.93
N ALA A 144 1.05 -10.97 -4.43
CA ALA A 144 1.40 -10.97 -3.00
C ALA A 144 0.54 -9.99 -2.17
N TYR A 145 0.18 -8.84 -2.74
CA TYR A 145 -0.52 -7.75 -2.04
C TYR A 145 -2.04 -7.94 -1.97
N LEU A 146 -2.67 -8.30 -3.08
CA LEU A 146 -4.12 -8.38 -3.19
C LEU A 146 -4.79 -9.37 -2.20
N PRO A 147 -4.20 -10.52 -1.86
CA PRO A 147 -4.75 -11.39 -0.82
C PRO A 147 -4.87 -10.69 0.55
N ILE A 148 -3.88 -9.87 0.92
CA ILE A 148 -3.90 -9.08 2.16
C ILE A 148 -5.01 -8.04 2.10
N VAL A 149 -5.17 -7.37 0.96
CA VAL A 149 -6.24 -6.39 0.73
C VAL A 149 -7.63 -7.02 0.90
N ILE A 150 -7.84 -8.27 0.47
CA ILE A 150 -9.11 -8.99 0.65
C ILE A 150 -9.28 -9.47 2.11
N TYR A 151 -8.20 -9.89 2.75
CA TYR A 151 -8.23 -10.43 4.11
C TYR A 151 -8.63 -9.39 5.17
N VAL A 152 -8.17 -8.15 5.02
CA VAL A 152 -8.43 -7.07 5.99
C VAL A 152 -9.93 -6.76 6.21
N PRO A 153 -10.74 -6.47 5.18
CA PRO A 153 -12.18 -6.26 5.39
C PRO A 153 -12.87 -7.53 5.90
N ALA A 154 -12.39 -8.73 5.53
CA ALA A 154 -12.92 -9.98 6.04
C ALA A 154 -12.68 -10.13 7.56
N LEU A 155 -11.53 -9.69 8.08
CA LEU A 155 -11.25 -9.64 9.52
C LEU A 155 -12.20 -8.69 10.25
N ALA A 156 -12.41 -7.48 9.71
CA ALA A 156 -13.32 -6.51 10.31
C ALA A 156 -14.76 -7.04 10.33
N PHE A 157 -15.24 -7.60 9.21
CA PHE A 157 -16.58 -8.17 9.12
C PHE A 157 -16.77 -9.38 10.03
N ASN A 158 -15.75 -10.24 10.14
CA ASN A 158 -15.75 -11.37 11.06
C ASN A 158 -15.90 -10.90 12.51
N GLN A 159 -15.21 -9.83 12.91
CA GLN A 159 -15.27 -9.33 14.27
C GLN A 159 -16.68 -8.82 14.64
N VAL A 160 -17.38 -8.17 13.71
CA VAL A 160 -18.69 -7.56 13.96
C VAL A 160 -19.90 -8.47 13.69
N THR A 161 -19.75 -9.50 12.85
CA THR A 161 -20.86 -10.41 12.47
C THR A 161 -20.68 -11.85 12.96
N GLY A 162 -19.45 -12.25 13.30
CA GLY A 162 -19.10 -13.64 13.59
C GLY A 162 -18.97 -14.56 12.36
N ILE A 163 -19.29 -14.09 11.15
CA ILE A 163 -19.19 -14.89 9.92
C ILE A 163 -17.71 -15.18 9.62
N GLY A 164 -17.37 -16.42 9.28
CA GLY A 164 -15.99 -16.84 9.04
C GLY A 164 -15.30 -16.07 7.91
N VAL A 165 -14.01 -15.74 8.11
CA VAL A 165 -13.17 -14.99 7.14
C VAL A 165 -13.15 -15.68 5.77
N HIS A 166 -13.05 -17.02 5.73
CA HIS A 166 -13.06 -17.79 4.48
C HIS A 166 -14.40 -17.78 3.72
N THR A 167 -15.50 -17.44 4.39
CA THR A 167 -16.81 -17.25 3.74
C THR A 167 -16.92 -15.84 3.17
N ILE A 168 -16.41 -14.84 3.89
CA ILE A 168 -16.48 -13.42 3.50
C ILE A 168 -15.55 -13.13 2.33
N THR A 169 -14.34 -13.69 2.35
CA THR A 169 -13.29 -13.49 1.34
C THR A 169 -13.78 -13.71 -0.11
N PRO A 170 -14.39 -14.86 -0.48
CA PRO A 170 -14.89 -15.07 -1.83
C PRO A 170 -16.05 -14.12 -2.19
N ILE A 171 -16.91 -13.76 -1.24
CA ILE A 171 -18.02 -12.82 -1.46
C ILE A 171 -17.47 -11.43 -1.82
N VAL A 172 -16.50 -10.93 -1.05
CA VAL A 172 -15.81 -9.66 -1.31
C VAL A 172 -15.16 -9.67 -2.69
N CYS A 173 -14.46 -10.76 -3.02
CA CYS A 173 -13.80 -10.87 -4.31
C CYS A 173 -14.81 -10.88 -5.47
N ILE A 174 -15.93 -11.60 -5.37
CA ILE A 174 -16.98 -11.63 -6.41
C ILE A 174 -17.57 -10.23 -6.62
N ILE A 175 -17.93 -9.55 -5.53
CA ILE A 175 -18.45 -8.17 -5.58
C ILE A 175 -17.42 -7.25 -6.26
N CYS A 176 -16.15 -7.37 -5.89
CA CYS A 176 -15.08 -6.57 -6.49
C CYS A 176 -14.91 -6.82 -7.98
N VAL A 177 -14.84 -8.09 -8.40
CA VAL A 177 -14.66 -8.47 -9.80
C VAL A 177 -15.82 -7.94 -10.64
N PHE A 178 -17.05 -8.10 -10.15
CA PHE A 178 -18.24 -7.56 -10.81
C PHE A 178 -18.19 -6.04 -10.94
N TYR A 179 -17.92 -5.34 -9.84
CA TYR A 179 -17.83 -3.88 -9.81
C TYR A 179 -16.72 -3.34 -10.72
N THR A 180 -15.54 -3.96 -10.69
CA THR A 180 -14.37 -3.57 -11.52
C THR A 180 -14.66 -3.77 -13.01
N SER A 181 -15.42 -4.82 -13.37
CA SER A 181 -15.78 -5.12 -14.76
C SER A 181 -16.74 -4.12 -15.40
N LEU A 182 -17.40 -3.26 -14.59
CA LEU A 182 -18.43 -2.31 -15.03
C LEU A 182 -17.98 -0.84 -15.02
N GLY A 183 -17.02 -0.45 -14.16
CA GLY A 183 -16.87 0.96 -13.72
C GLY A 183 -15.97 1.91 -14.53
N GLY A 184 -14.79 1.49 -15.01
CA GLY A 184 -13.80 2.42 -15.57
C GLY A 184 -13.25 3.46 -14.57
N LEU A 185 -12.12 4.11 -14.90
CA LEU A 185 -11.33 4.90 -13.94
C LEU A 185 -12.12 6.07 -13.30
N LYS A 186 -13.00 6.74 -14.05
CA LYS A 186 -13.79 7.88 -13.53
C LYS A 186 -14.81 7.48 -12.46
N ALA A 187 -15.46 6.32 -12.61
CA ALA A 187 -16.39 5.82 -11.60
C ALA A 187 -15.64 5.46 -10.31
N VAL A 188 -14.50 4.77 -10.46
CA VAL A 188 -13.64 4.37 -9.34
C VAL A 188 -13.20 5.59 -8.54
N VAL A 189 -12.71 6.64 -9.20
CA VAL A 189 -12.26 7.87 -8.54
C VAL A 189 -13.36 8.53 -7.70
N TRP A 190 -14.61 8.58 -8.18
CA TRP A 190 -15.69 9.22 -7.43
C TRP A 190 -16.21 8.36 -6.29
N THR A 191 -16.27 7.04 -6.45
CA THR A 191 -16.60 6.15 -5.34
C THR A 191 -15.52 6.22 -4.26
N ASP A 192 -14.25 6.28 -4.64
CA ASP A 192 -13.12 6.42 -3.72
C ASP A 192 -13.26 7.67 -2.82
N VAL A 193 -13.70 8.79 -3.39
CA VAL A 193 -13.90 10.05 -2.64
C VAL A 193 -14.98 9.88 -1.57
N VAL A 194 -16.17 9.39 -1.93
CA VAL A 194 -17.30 9.23 -0.99
C VAL A 194 -16.93 8.25 0.13
N GLN A 195 -16.19 7.20 -0.23
CA GLN A 195 -15.72 6.18 0.68
C GLN A 195 -14.66 6.68 1.65
N ALA A 196 -13.66 7.43 1.16
CA ALA A 196 -12.64 8.05 1.98
C ALA A 196 -13.24 9.03 3.00
N ILE A 197 -14.20 9.86 2.58
CA ILE A 197 -14.91 10.79 3.48
C ILE A 197 -15.68 10.02 4.55
N SER A 198 -16.46 9.02 4.15
CA SER A 198 -17.24 8.19 5.08
C SER A 198 -16.35 7.52 6.13
N MET A 199 -15.23 6.93 5.69
CA MET A 199 -14.30 6.23 6.56
C MET A 199 -13.56 7.19 7.53
N LEU A 200 -13.07 8.34 7.04
CA LEU A 200 -12.46 9.37 7.88
C LEU A 200 -13.46 9.90 8.90
N GLY A 201 -14.72 10.12 8.49
CA GLY A 201 -15.80 10.53 9.38
C GLY A 201 -16.08 9.49 10.46
N ALA A 202 -16.14 8.20 10.11
CA ALA A 202 -16.35 7.12 11.07
C ALA A 202 -15.19 7.04 12.09
N LEU A 203 -13.93 7.09 11.64
CA LEU A 203 -12.77 7.12 12.54
C LEU A 203 -12.76 8.35 13.46
N ALA A 204 -13.11 9.52 12.95
CA ALA A 204 -13.20 10.74 13.74
C ALA A 204 -14.30 10.61 14.80
N LEU A 205 -15.43 10.01 14.44
CA LEU A 205 -16.53 9.81 15.37
C LEU A 205 -16.18 8.77 16.46
N VAL A 206 -15.50 7.68 16.12
CA VAL A 206 -14.94 6.73 17.11
C VAL A 206 -13.97 7.44 18.04
N ALA A 207 -13.06 8.25 17.49
CA ALA A 207 -12.10 9.03 18.28
C ALA A 207 -12.81 9.98 19.24
N ILE A 208 -13.82 10.73 18.78
CA ILE A 208 -14.56 11.68 19.60
C ILE A 208 -15.37 10.95 20.69
N LYS A 209 -16.23 10.00 20.31
CA LYS A 209 -17.10 9.31 21.26
C LYS A 209 -16.28 8.51 22.27
N GLY A 210 -15.32 7.70 21.82
CA GLY A 210 -14.53 6.89 22.73
C GLY A 210 -13.70 7.73 23.71
N SER A 211 -13.25 8.92 23.29
CA SER A 211 -12.60 9.86 24.21
C SER A 211 -13.57 10.43 25.24
N MET A 212 -14.82 10.68 24.86
CA MET A 212 -15.84 11.12 25.81
C MET A 212 -16.18 10.01 26.81
N ASP A 213 -16.32 8.77 26.34
CA ASP A 213 -16.69 7.61 27.17
C ASP A 213 -15.63 7.31 28.25
N ILE A 214 -14.35 7.55 27.97
CA ILE A 214 -13.25 7.33 28.91
C ILE A 214 -12.96 8.53 29.85
N GLY A 215 -13.67 9.66 29.65
CA GLY A 215 -13.55 10.86 30.49
C GLY A 215 -12.70 12.00 29.91
N GLY A 216 -12.27 11.91 28.65
CA GLY A 216 -11.60 12.99 27.93
C GLY A 216 -10.30 12.58 27.24
N LEU A 217 -9.80 13.46 26.36
CA LEU A 217 -8.52 13.27 25.66
C LEU A 217 -7.32 13.28 26.63
N ASP A 218 -7.42 14.04 27.72
CA ASP A 218 -6.40 14.10 28.77
C ASP A 218 -6.19 12.74 29.43
N VAL A 219 -7.25 11.95 29.63
CA VAL A 219 -7.17 10.59 30.16
C VAL A 219 -6.43 9.67 29.20
N VAL A 220 -6.71 9.77 27.90
CA VAL A 220 -6.02 9.00 26.86
C VAL A 220 -4.53 9.29 26.87
N VAL A 221 -4.15 10.57 26.85
CA VAL A 221 -2.75 11.00 26.86
C VAL A 221 -2.05 10.57 28.16
N LYS A 222 -2.71 10.71 29.31
CA LYS A 222 -2.15 10.31 30.61
C LYS A 222 -1.87 8.81 30.67
N ARG A 223 -2.83 7.97 30.29
CA ARG A 223 -2.68 6.50 30.27
C ARG A 223 -1.61 6.07 29.26
N ALA A 224 -1.58 6.70 28.09
CA ALA A 224 -0.57 6.43 27.07
C ALA A 224 0.85 6.82 27.52
N TRP A 225 0.99 7.95 28.23
CA TRP A 225 2.28 8.39 28.77
C TRP A 225 2.78 7.49 29.91
N GLN A 226 1.90 7.14 30.86
CA GLN A 226 2.23 6.27 32.00
C GLN A 226 2.62 4.85 31.58
N SER A 227 2.16 4.41 30.41
CA SER A 227 2.46 3.08 29.86
C SER A 227 3.57 3.09 28.80
N GLU A 228 4.27 4.21 28.64
CA GLU A 228 5.36 4.41 27.68
C GLU A 228 4.96 4.12 26.22
N ARG A 229 3.68 4.31 25.87
CA ARG A 229 3.19 4.19 24.50
C ARG A 229 3.37 5.47 23.73
N ILE A 230 3.24 6.63 24.39
CA ILE A 230 3.79 7.88 23.85
C ILE A 230 5.25 7.92 24.26
N GLU A 231 6.13 7.92 23.26
CA GLU A 231 7.56 7.78 23.45
C GLU A 231 8.34 8.70 22.51
N ALA A 232 9.52 9.13 22.95
CA ALA A 232 10.46 9.87 22.13
C ALA A 232 11.02 8.98 21.01
N PRO A 233 11.49 9.57 19.89
CA PRO A 233 12.02 8.76 18.80
C PRO A 233 13.28 8.01 19.25
N ASP A 234 13.37 6.72 18.90
CA ASP A 234 14.56 5.92 19.15
C ASP A 234 15.66 6.27 18.12
N PHE A 235 16.80 6.77 18.62
CA PHE A 235 17.96 7.17 17.81
C PHE A 235 19.02 6.07 17.64
N ASN A 236 18.74 4.84 18.09
CA ASN A 236 19.67 3.73 17.93
C ASN A 236 20.02 3.49 16.45
N ILE A 237 21.32 3.30 16.18
CA ILE A 237 21.87 3.12 14.83
C ILE A 237 21.78 1.64 14.40
N ASP A 238 21.51 0.72 15.32
CA ASP A 238 21.36 -0.70 15.03
C ASP A 238 20.19 -0.94 14.05
N PRO A 239 20.45 -1.43 12.81
CA PRO A 239 19.42 -1.65 11.81
C PRO A 239 18.50 -2.84 12.13
N THR A 240 18.82 -3.64 13.15
CA THR A 240 17.99 -4.76 13.63
C THR A 240 16.89 -4.33 14.60
N VAL A 241 16.98 -3.11 15.14
CA VAL A 241 15.89 -2.54 15.92
C VAL A 241 14.70 -2.27 15.00
N ARG A 242 13.52 -2.78 15.39
CA ARG A 242 12.32 -2.79 14.55
C ARG A 242 11.93 -1.40 14.06
N HIS A 243 11.95 -0.40 14.93
CA HIS A 243 11.60 0.99 14.60
C HIS A 243 12.56 1.96 15.27
N THR A 244 13.44 2.56 14.47
CA THR A 244 14.27 3.70 14.84
C THR A 244 13.91 4.87 13.96
N ILE A 245 14.23 6.09 14.38
CA ILE A 245 14.02 7.29 13.56
C ILE A 245 14.71 7.18 12.20
N TRP A 246 15.86 6.49 12.13
CA TRP A 246 16.63 6.29 10.90
C TRP A 246 15.89 5.39 9.92
N CYS A 247 15.38 4.24 10.37
CA CYS A 247 14.66 3.34 9.48
C CYS A 247 13.31 3.92 9.07
N LEU A 248 12.65 4.67 9.95
CA LEU A 248 11.36 5.30 9.67
C LEU A 248 11.49 6.52 8.76
N PHE A 249 12.56 7.31 8.90
CA PHE A 249 12.81 8.43 8.01
C PHE A 249 13.42 7.99 6.68
N ILE A 250 14.59 7.35 6.69
CA ILE A 250 15.31 6.99 5.46
C ILE A 250 14.59 5.84 4.76
N GLY A 251 14.37 4.74 5.47
CA GLY A 251 13.65 3.58 4.94
C GLY A 251 12.21 3.93 4.55
N GLY A 252 11.53 4.73 5.38
CA GLY A 252 10.23 5.28 5.04
C GLY A 252 10.25 6.15 3.78
N THR A 253 11.16 7.11 3.64
CA THR A 253 11.25 7.93 2.42
C THR A 253 11.42 7.07 1.18
N VAL A 254 12.30 6.07 1.20
CA VAL A 254 12.49 5.16 0.07
C VAL A 254 11.24 4.32 -0.20
N TYR A 255 10.62 3.76 0.84
CA TYR A 255 9.38 2.99 0.72
C TYR A 255 8.24 3.82 0.13
N TRP A 256 7.99 5.01 0.66
CA TRP A 256 6.93 5.88 0.18
C TRP A 256 7.21 6.39 -1.24
N THR A 257 8.49 6.63 -1.58
CA THR A 257 8.87 7.05 -2.93
C THR A 257 8.68 5.93 -3.93
N GLN A 258 9.04 4.68 -3.62
CA GLN A 258 8.76 3.58 -4.55
C GLN A 258 7.27 3.47 -4.84
N THR A 259 6.43 3.57 -3.81
CA THR A 259 4.99 3.41 -4.02
C THR A 259 4.44 4.55 -4.88
N ASN A 260 4.90 5.78 -4.70
CA ASN A 260 4.36 6.93 -5.44
C ASN A 260 4.96 7.13 -6.83
N ALA A 261 6.25 6.83 -7.00
CA ALA A 261 6.99 7.14 -8.21
C ALA A 261 7.05 5.98 -9.21
N VAL A 262 7.07 4.74 -8.72
CA VAL A 262 7.29 3.54 -9.54
C VAL A 262 6.01 2.76 -9.76
N SER A 263 5.07 2.80 -8.80
CA SER A 263 3.80 2.11 -8.96
C SER A 263 2.93 2.77 -10.02
N GLN A 264 2.51 1.96 -11.01
CA GLN A 264 1.59 2.36 -12.07
C GLN A 264 0.32 3.05 -11.54
N ASN A 265 -0.22 2.54 -10.44
CA ASN A 265 -1.48 3.02 -9.85
C ASN A 265 -1.39 4.47 -9.36
N MET A 266 -0.19 4.92 -8.99
CA MET A 266 0.04 6.23 -8.39
C MET A 266 0.45 7.25 -9.44
N ILE A 267 1.49 6.95 -10.23
CA ILE A 267 2.04 7.91 -11.19
C ILE A 267 1.02 8.33 -12.24
N GLN A 268 0.20 7.39 -12.71
CA GLN A 268 -0.83 7.65 -13.73
C GLN A 268 -1.81 8.76 -13.31
N ARG A 269 -2.08 8.90 -12.01
CA ARG A 269 -2.97 9.94 -11.49
C ARG A 269 -2.30 11.31 -11.50
N TYR A 270 -1.02 11.38 -11.14
CA TYR A 270 -0.26 12.63 -11.28
C TYR A 270 -0.16 13.07 -12.75
N LEU A 271 0.01 12.12 -13.69
CA LEU A 271 0.07 12.39 -15.14
C LEU A 271 -1.29 12.76 -15.77
N SER A 272 -2.39 12.56 -15.05
CA SER A 272 -3.73 13.01 -15.48
C SER A 272 -3.97 14.51 -15.22
N LEU A 273 -3.04 15.19 -14.57
CA LEU A 273 -3.11 16.63 -14.31
C LEU A 273 -2.45 17.44 -15.44
N PRO A 274 -3.00 18.62 -15.78
CA PRO A 274 -2.60 19.33 -16.99
C PRO A 274 -1.19 19.92 -16.91
N THR A 275 -0.70 20.25 -15.72
CA THR A 275 0.63 20.86 -15.53
C THR A 275 1.42 20.19 -14.41
N LEU A 276 2.75 20.30 -14.47
CA LEU A 276 3.64 19.83 -13.42
C LEU A 276 3.39 20.54 -12.08
N ALA A 277 3.03 21.82 -12.11
CA ALA A 277 2.64 22.57 -10.92
C ALA A 277 1.38 21.97 -10.27
N ASP A 278 0.40 21.54 -11.08
CA ASP A 278 -0.81 20.87 -10.60
C ASP A 278 -0.48 19.52 -9.96
N ALA A 279 0.39 18.74 -10.58
CA ALA A 279 0.88 17.47 -10.04
C ALA A 279 1.58 17.67 -8.69
N ARG A 280 2.45 18.68 -8.56
CA ARG A 280 3.10 19.03 -7.29
C ARG A 280 2.11 19.48 -6.22
N ARG A 281 1.09 20.27 -6.58
CA ARG A 281 0.01 20.66 -5.64
C ARG A 281 -0.79 19.44 -5.17
N ALA A 282 -1.13 18.53 -6.09
CA ALA A 282 -1.82 17.29 -5.74
C ALA A 282 -0.98 16.41 -4.80
N LEU A 283 0.34 16.32 -5.03
CA LEU A 283 1.28 15.62 -4.14
C LEU A 283 1.32 16.24 -2.74
N CYS A 284 1.32 17.57 -2.61
CA CYS A 284 1.26 18.23 -1.31
C CYS A 284 -0.04 17.92 -0.56
N TYR A 285 -1.19 18.02 -1.23
CA TYR A 285 -2.48 17.66 -0.64
C TYR A 285 -2.56 16.18 -0.26
N PHE A 286 -1.96 15.31 -1.08
CA PHE A 286 -1.82 13.90 -0.78
C PHE A 286 -1.02 13.66 0.50
N CYS A 287 0.16 14.28 0.64
CA CYS A 287 0.99 14.16 1.83
C CYS A 287 0.23 14.64 3.08
N PHE A 288 -0.46 15.77 3.00
CA PHE A 288 -1.30 16.27 4.10
C PHE A 288 -2.41 15.28 4.48
N GLY A 289 -3.13 14.76 3.49
CA GLY A 289 -4.23 13.81 3.73
C GLY A 289 -3.76 12.49 4.37
N VAL A 290 -2.61 11.95 3.93
CA VAL A 290 -2.01 10.75 4.54
C VAL A 290 -1.55 11.00 5.97
N LEU A 291 -0.90 12.15 6.23
CA LEU A 291 -0.46 12.51 7.59
C LEU A 291 -1.65 12.68 8.54
N LEU A 292 -2.73 13.31 8.07
CA LEU A 292 -3.97 13.43 8.84
C LEU A 292 -4.58 12.06 9.17
N LEU A 293 -4.65 11.16 8.18
CA LEU A 293 -5.13 9.80 8.39
C LEU A 293 -4.26 9.03 9.39
N MET A 294 -2.93 9.12 9.25
CA MET A 294 -1.99 8.47 10.17
C MET A 294 -2.14 8.98 11.59
N ALA A 295 -2.29 10.29 11.78
CA ALA A 295 -2.52 10.89 13.09
C ALA A 295 -3.84 10.38 13.70
N LEU A 296 -4.92 10.30 12.90
CA LEU A 296 -6.22 9.82 13.37
C LEU A 296 -6.20 8.34 13.73
N CYS A 297 -5.55 7.49 12.92
CA CYS A 297 -5.39 6.06 13.21
C CYS A 297 -4.46 5.84 14.42
N GLY A 298 -3.39 6.61 14.53
CA GLY A 298 -2.48 6.56 15.68
C GLY A 298 -3.19 6.96 16.98
N TYR A 299 -4.00 8.03 16.94
CA TYR A 299 -4.84 8.43 18.06
C TYR A 299 -5.83 7.32 18.46
N ASN A 300 -6.52 6.71 17.49
CA ASN A 300 -7.41 5.59 17.76
C ASN A 300 -6.66 4.41 18.40
N GLY A 301 -5.42 4.12 18.01
CA GLY A 301 -4.59 3.10 18.66
C GLY A 301 -4.31 3.41 20.14
N LEU A 302 -3.98 4.66 20.46
CA LEU A 302 -3.81 5.11 21.85
C LEU A 302 -5.12 5.06 22.64
N LEU A 303 -6.23 5.42 22.01
CA LEU A 303 -7.56 5.39 22.61
C LEU A 303 -8.00 3.96 22.92
N ILE A 304 -7.83 3.02 21.99
CA ILE A 304 -8.09 1.59 22.21
C ILE A 304 -7.28 1.09 23.40
N TYR A 305 -6.00 1.46 23.49
CA TYR A 305 -5.17 1.10 24.64
C TYR A 305 -5.71 1.71 25.93
N ALA A 306 -5.98 3.02 25.93
CA ALA A 306 -6.46 3.71 27.10
C ALA A 306 -7.75 3.04 27.63
N THR A 307 -8.67 2.67 26.75
CA THR A 307 -9.92 1.96 27.11
C THR A 307 -9.64 0.58 27.71
N TYR A 308 -8.78 -0.22 27.08
CA TYR A 308 -8.53 -1.61 27.47
C TYR A 308 -7.30 -1.81 28.36
N GLN A 309 -6.74 -0.76 28.96
CA GLN A 309 -5.45 -0.82 29.68
C GLN A 309 -5.38 -1.92 30.77
N ASN A 310 -6.51 -2.20 31.43
CA ASN A 310 -6.61 -3.16 32.53
C ASN A 310 -7.28 -4.49 32.12
N CYS A 311 -7.77 -4.57 30.88
CA CYS A 311 -8.37 -5.76 30.31
C CYS A 311 -8.06 -5.87 28.82
N ASP A 312 -6.88 -6.38 28.50
CA ASP A 312 -6.42 -6.53 27.12
C ASP A 312 -7.23 -7.59 26.35
N PRO A 313 -7.96 -7.20 25.28
CA PRO A 313 -8.76 -8.13 24.47
C PRO A 313 -7.93 -9.10 23.64
N LEU A 314 -6.64 -8.84 23.39
CA LEU A 314 -5.76 -9.76 22.65
C LEU A 314 -5.36 -10.95 23.51
N THR A 315 -4.94 -10.69 24.75
CA THR A 315 -4.57 -11.73 25.71
C THR A 315 -5.78 -12.55 26.10
N THR A 316 -6.94 -11.93 26.33
CA THR A 316 -8.16 -12.69 26.64
C THR A 316 -8.77 -13.42 25.44
N LYS A 317 -8.27 -13.19 24.21
CA LYS A 317 -8.84 -13.73 22.96
C LYS A 317 -10.26 -13.23 22.64
N LEU A 318 -10.63 -12.07 23.20
CA LEU A 318 -11.81 -11.35 22.76
C LEU A 318 -11.63 -10.80 21.33
N ALA A 319 -10.42 -10.36 20.99
CA ALA A 319 -9.97 -10.20 19.61
C ALA A 319 -9.06 -11.40 19.25
N LYS A 320 -9.43 -12.15 18.19
CA LYS A 320 -8.67 -13.35 17.81
C LYS A 320 -7.37 -13.00 17.09
N ALA A 321 -7.43 -12.01 16.21
CA ALA A 321 -6.29 -11.44 15.50
C ALA A 321 -6.04 -10.01 15.96
N ARG A 322 -4.78 -9.57 15.87
CA ARG A 322 -4.37 -8.22 16.30
C ARG A 322 -5.11 -7.13 15.55
N ASP A 323 -5.26 -7.29 14.24
CA ASP A 323 -5.92 -6.33 13.36
C ASP A 323 -7.46 -6.30 13.51
N GLN A 324 -8.04 -7.07 14.46
CA GLN A 324 -9.45 -7.00 14.86
C GLN A 324 -9.70 -6.02 16.03
N LEU A 325 -8.66 -5.40 16.59
CA LEU A 325 -8.77 -4.46 17.71
C LEU A 325 -9.67 -3.26 17.40
N LEU A 326 -9.42 -2.57 16.28
CA LEU A 326 -10.22 -1.39 15.92
C LEU A 326 -11.70 -1.77 15.66
N PRO A 327 -12.02 -2.82 14.87
CA PRO A 327 -13.41 -3.27 14.70
C PRO A 327 -14.10 -3.67 16.02
N LEU A 328 -13.38 -4.34 16.92
CA LEU A 328 -13.89 -4.66 18.27
C LEU A 328 -14.24 -3.38 19.03
N PHE A 329 -13.31 -2.42 19.06
CA PHE A 329 -13.51 -1.15 19.75
C PHE A 329 -14.64 -0.30 19.13
N VAL A 330 -14.81 -0.36 17.81
CA VAL A 330 -15.93 0.28 17.12
C VAL A 330 -17.26 -0.34 17.56
N MET A 331 -17.35 -1.66 17.73
CA MET A 331 -18.58 -2.29 18.26
C MET A 331 -18.88 -1.89 19.70
N ASP A 332 -17.84 -1.83 20.52
CA ASP A 332 -17.96 -1.45 21.93
C ASP A 332 -18.41 0.01 22.08
N THR A 333 -17.81 0.90 21.29
CA THR A 333 -18.05 2.34 21.34
C THR A 333 -19.31 2.73 20.57
N LEU A 334 -19.50 2.27 19.33
CA LEU A 334 -20.57 2.74 18.43
C LEU A 334 -21.71 1.75 18.22
N GLY A 335 -21.64 0.53 18.76
CA GLY A 335 -22.64 -0.51 18.52
C GLY A 335 -24.06 -0.16 19.00
N GLU A 336 -24.21 0.82 19.89
CA GLU A 336 -25.52 1.32 20.33
C GLU A 336 -26.11 2.38 19.40
N LEU A 337 -25.29 3.01 18.54
CA LEU A 337 -25.74 4.01 17.57
C LEU A 337 -26.11 3.30 16.26
N PRO A 338 -27.41 3.15 15.94
CA PRO A 338 -27.82 2.30 14.82
C PRO A 338 -27.25 2.80 13.49
N GLY A 339 -26.58 1.91 12.73
CA GLY A 339 -26.05 2.21 11.40
C GLY A 339 -24.61 2.73 11.38
N MET A 340 -24.07 3.20 12.50
CA MET A 340 -22.72 3.78 12.55
C MET A 340 -21.62 2.73 12.35
N THR A 341 -21.81 1.55 12.95
CA THR A 341 -20.89 0.43 12.71
C THR A 341 -21.01 -0.07 11.27
N GLY A 342 -22.24 -0.15 10.74
CA GLY A 342 -22.48 -0.46 9.33
C GLY A 342 -21.72 0.47 8.39
N LEU A 343 -21.72 1.77 8.68
CA LEU A 343 -20.98 2.78 7.92
C LEU A 343 -19.46 2.60 8.00
N PHE A 344 -18.93 2.33 9.21
CA PHE A 344 -17.50 2.04 9.40
C PHE A 344 -17.06 0.82 8.57
N ILE A 345 -17.80 -0.28 8.68
CA ILE A 345 -17.51 -1.53 7.98
C ILE A 345 -17.66 -1.36 6.47
N ALA A 346 -18.64 -0.59 6.01
CA ALA A 346 -18.75 -0.20 4.61
C ALA A 346 -17.48 0.55 4.15
N GLY A 347 -16.99 1.51 4.96
CA GLY A 347 -15.75 2.23 4.70
C GLY A 347 -14.52 1.31 4.58
N VAL A 348 -14.36 0.33 5.47
CA VAL A 348 -13.27 -0.66 5.42
C VAL A 348 -13.32 -1.48 4.13
N PHE A 349 -14.51 -1.98 3.77
CA PHE A 349 -14.70 -2.75 2.52
C PHE A 349 -14.43 -1.89 1.31
N SER A 350 -14.95 -0.67 1.31
CA SER A 350 -14.76 0.30 0.27
C SER A 350 -13.29 0.63 0.01
N ALA A 351 -12.51 0.88 1.07
CA ALA A 351 -11.06 1.07 0.99
C ALA A 351 -10.35 -0.13 0.33
N ALA A 352 -10.74 -1.35 0.72
CA ALA A 352 -10.20 -2.57 0.13
C ALA A 352 -10.63 -2.76 -1.33
N LEU A 353 -11.88 -2.46 -1.68
CA LEU A 353 -12.41 -2.57 -3.05
C LEU A 353 -11.79 -1.54 -3.99
N SER A 354 -11.52 -0.31 -3.51
CA SER A 354 -10.78 0.70 -4.25
C SER A 354 -9.37 0.19 -4.62
N SER A 355 -8.66 -0.34 -3.63
CA SER A 355 -7.32 -0.91 -3.82
C SER A 355 -7.34 -2.11 -4.76
N LEU A 356 -8.26 -3.05 -4.55
CA LEU A 356 -8.39 -4.29 -5.30
C LEU A 356 -8.80 -4.01 -6.75
N SER A 357 -9.78 -3.15 -6.99
CA SER A 357 -10.21 -2.77 -8.35
C SER A 357 -9.12 -2.05 -9.13
N THR A 358 -8.41 -1.10 -8.49
CA THR A 358 -7.30 -0.38 -9.11
C THR A 358 -6.19 -1.35 -9.52
N CYS A 359 -5.78 -2.24 -8.61
CA CYS A 359 -4.73 -3.22 -8.86
C CYS A 359 -5.12 -4.26 -9.91
N LEU A 360 -6.34 -4.82 -9.86
CA LEU A 360 -6.84 -5.77 -10.85
C LEU A 360 -6.97 -5.15 -12.24
N ASN A 361 -7.44 -3.91 -12.32
CA ASN A 361 -7.53 -3.19 -13.58
C ASN A 361 -6.15 -2.92 -14.18
N SER A 362 -5.21 -2.38 -13.39
CA SER A 362 -3.83 -2.15 -13.84
C SER A 362 -3.12 -3.44 -14.21
N MET A 363 -3.34 -4.54 -13.46
CA MET A 363 -2.84 -5.87 -13.80
C MET A 363 -3.35 -6.31 -15.17
N SER A 364 -4.66 -6.20 -15.41
CA SER A 364 -5.24 -6.60 -16.70
C SER A 364 -4.65 -5.78 -17.85
N ALA A 365 -4.46 -4.47 -17.67
CA ALA A 365 -3.86 -3.59 -18.66
C ALA A 365 -2.39 -3.97 -18.94
N VAL A 366 -1.60 -4.21 -17.90
CA VAL A 366 -0.20 -4.66 -18.03
C VAL A 366 -0.13 -6.02 -18.73
N VAL A 367 -0.99 -6.98 -18.37
CA VAL A 367 -1.06 -8.28 -19.07
C VAL A 367 -1.39 -8.09 -20.55
N LEU A 368 -2.37 -7.25 -20.88
CA LEU A 368 -2.74 -6.98 -22.26
C LEU A 368 -1.61 -6.31 -23.06
N GLU A 369 -1.07 -5.19 -22.58
CA GLU A 369 -0.10 -4.36 -23.30
C GLU A 369 1.29 -5.00 -23.38
N ASP A 370 1.72 -5.68 -22.31
CA ASP A 370 3.10 -6.16 -22.21
C ASP A 370 3.25 -7.65 -22.50
N PHE A 371 2.20 -8.47 -22.26
CA PHE A 371 2.28 -9.92 -22.43
C PHE A 371 1.41 -10.49 -23.55
N VAL A 372 0.39 -9.76 -24.01
CA VAL A 372 -0.49 -10.25 -25.09
C VAL A 372 -0.21 -9.54 -26.40
N LYS A 373 -0.50 -8.23 -26.49
CA LYS A 373 -0.36 -7.44 -27.73
C LYS A 373 0.99 -7.61 -28.43
N PRO A 374 2.14 -7.69 -27.72
CA PRO A 374 3.44 -7.86 -28.37
C PRO A 374 3.62 -9.16 -29.13
N TYR A 375 2.87 -10.20 -28.76
CA TYR A 375 2.98 -11.54 -29.34
C TYR A 375 1.86 -11.82 -30.35
N VAL A 376 0.95 -10.87 -30.58
CA VAL A 376 -0.14 -10.98 -31.56
C VAL A 376 0.22 -10.20 -32.81
N LYS A 377 0.18 -10.86 -33.98
CA LYS A 377 0.57 -10.26 -35.27
C LYS A 377 -0.45 -9.28 -35.86
N GLN A 378 -1.70 -9.33 -35.40
CA GLN A 378 -2.79 -8.48 -35.87
C GLN A 378 -3.39 -7.70 -34.69
N PRO A 379 -3.85 -6.46 -34.90
CA PRO A 379 -4.48 -5.70 -33.83
C PRO A 379 -5.71 -6.46 -33.31
N LEU A 380 -5.79 -6.61 -31.99
CA LEU A 380 -6.90 -7.29 -31.33
C LEU A 380 -8.20 -6.52 -31.56
N SER A 381 -9.28 -7.23 -31.85
CA SER A 381 -10.62 -6.63 -31.85
C SER A 381 -10.98 -6.16 -30.44
N SER A 382 -11.78 -5.09 -30.33
CA SER A 382 -12.24 -4.57 -29.03
C SER A 382 -12.95 -5.64 -28.18
N ARG A 383 -13.64 -6.61 -28.82
CA ARG A 383 -14.27 -7.74 -28.12
C ARG A 383 -13.23 -8.69 -27.51
N ALA A 384 -12.19 -9.04 -28.26
CA ALA A 384 -11.12 -9.93 -27.79
C ALA A 384 -10.35 -9.27 -26.64
N THR A 385 -9.99 -8.00 -26.79
CA THR A 385 -9.35 -7.19 -25.74
C THR A 385 -10.16 -7.21 -24.44
N ASN A 386 -11.46 -6.92 -24.51
CA ASN A 386 -12.33 -6.94 -23.34
C ASN A 386 -12.42 -8.31 -22.66
N TRP A 387 -12.47 -9.41 -23.42
CA TRP A 387 -12.50 -10.76 -22.86
C TRP A 387 -11.19 -11.13 -22.16
N ILE A 388 -10.04 -10.81 -22.76
CA ILE A 388 -8.72 -11.04 -22.16
C ILE A 388 -8.61 -10.30 -20.82
N MET A 389 -8.92 -9.00 -20.82
CA MET A 389 -8.88 -8.18 -19.61
C MET A 389 -9.75 -8.78 -18.49
N ARG A 390 -10.98 -9.20 -18.81
CA ARG A 390 -11.91 -9.81 -17.84
C ARG A 390 -11.43 -11.17 -17.32
N LEU A 391 -10.87 -12.02 -18.19
CA LEU A 391 -10.34 -13.33 -17.78
C LEU A 391 -9.15 -13.19 -16.82
N VAL A 392 -8.27 -12.21 -17.06
CA VAL A 392 -7.15 -11.91 -16.15
C VAL A 392 -7.67 -11.49 -14.78
N VAL A 393 -8.64 -10.58 -14.73
CA VAL A 393 -9.25 -10.12 -13.47
C VAL A 393 -9.86 -11.29 -12.68
N VAL A 394 -10.62 -12.16 -13.35
CA VAL A 394 -11.23 -13.34 -12.71
C VAL A 394 -10.16 -14.32 -12.22
N GLY A 395 -9.17 -14.64 -13.06
CA GLY A 395 -8.11 -15.58 -12.72
C GLY A 395 -7.25 -15.12 -11.54
N VAL A 396 -6.86 -13.85 -11.53
CA VAL A 396 -6.10 -13.25 -10.42
C VAL A 396 -6.97 -13.20 -9.15
N GLY A 397 -8.26 -12.87 -9.27
CA GLY A 397 -9.19 -12.88 -8.13
C GLY A 397 -9.30 -14.25 -7.46
N VAL A 398 -9.46 -15.33 -8.24
CA VAL A 398 -9.51 -16.71 -7.72
C VAL A 398 -8.20 -17.08 -7.02
N LEU A 399 -7.06 -16.75 -7.63
CA LEU A 399 -5.75 -16.97 -7.01
C LEU A 399 -5.62 -16.22 -5.68
N CYS A 400 -6.08 -14.97 -5.62
CA CYS A 400 -5.99 -14.16 -4.40
C CYS A 400 -6.82 -14.75 -3.25
N VAL A 401 -8.03 -15.24 -3.53
CA VAL A 401 -8.88 -15.92 -2.53
C VAL A 401 -8.17 -17.17 -1.98
N ALA A 402 -7.49 -17.94 -2.82
CA ALA A 402 -6.72 -19.10 -2.36
C ALA A 402 -5.53 -18.71 -1.47
N LEU A 403 -4.85 -17.61 -1.80
CA LEU A 403 -3.71 -17.11 -1.02
C LEU A 403 -4.10 -16.53 0.35
N VAL A 404 -5.37 -16.20 0.59
CA VAL A 404 -5.83 -15.74 1.92
C VAL A 404 -5.61 -16.80 3.01
N TYR A 405 -5.70 -18.10 2.69
CA TYR A 405 -5.37 -19.18 3.62
C TYR A 405 -3.91 -19.15 4.09
N VAL A 406 -3.01 -18.60 3.29
CA VAL A 406 -1.62 -18.40 3.68
C VAL A 406 -1.50 -17.13 4.52
N VAL A 407 -2.09 -16.02 4.06
CA VAL A 407 -2.00 -14.70 4.71
C VAL A 407 -2.50 -14.72 6.15
N GLU A 408 -3.57 -15.47 6.46
CA GLU A 408 -4.13 -15.50 7.82
C GLU A 408 -3.19 -16.09 8.89
N HIS A 409 -2.20 -16.87 8.47
CA HIS A 409 -1.19 -17.49 9.34
C HIS A 409 0.07 -16.63 9.49
N LEU A 410 0.13 -15.50 8.78
CA LEU A 410 1.26 -14.58 8.82
C LEU A 410 1.01 -13.48 9.87
N GLY A 411 2.05 -12.68 10.15
CA GLY A 411 2.03 -11.66 11.21
C GLY A 411 1.04 -10.50 10.96
N THR A 412 1.27 -9.36 11.59
CA THR A 412 0.41 -8.17 11.41
C THR A 412 0.38 -7.73 9.95
N VAL A 413 -0.82 -7.37 9.45
CA VAL A 413 -1.04 -7.06 8.04
C VAL A 413 -0.15 -5.91 7.54
N LEU A 414 0.12 -4.92 8.40
CA LEU A 414 0.98 -3.77 8.08
C LEU A 414 2.42 -4.21 7.76
N GLN A 415 3.05 -4.94 8.67
CA GLN A 415 4.43 -5.39 8.51
C GLN A 415 4.57 -6.41 7.38
N LEU A 416 3.61 -7.32 7.25
CA LEU A 416 3.60 -8.31 6.18
C LEU A 416 3.57 -7.65 4.79
N THR A 417 2.68 -6.68 4.62
CA THR A 417 2.53 -5.94 3.36
C THR A 417 3.84 -5.28 2.95
N MET A 418 4.43 -4.49 3.85
CA MET A 418 5.69 -3.79 3.56
C MET A 418 6.84 -4.74 3.22
N SER A 419 6.88 -5.89 3.91
CA SER A 419 7.93 -6.89 3.70
C SER A 419 7.81 -7.58 2.34
N LEU A 420 6.59 -7.95 1.92
CA LEU A 420 6.36 -8.60 0.63
C LEU A 420 6.51 -7.63 -0.54
N GLU A 421 6.04 -6.38 -0.40
CA GLU A 421 6.21 -5.34 -1.42
C GLU A 421 7.68 -5.07 -1.74
N ALA A 422 8.54 -5.07 -0.72
CA ALA A 422 9.94 -4.77 -0.90
C ALA A 422 10.69 -5.79 -1.78
N ILE A 423 10.18 -7.02 -1.93
CA ILE A 423 10.80 -8.07 -2.76
C ILE A 423 10.90 -7.64 -4.22
N THR A 424 9.86 -7.01 -4.74
CA THR A 424 9.77 -6.59 -6.15
C THR A 424 10.00 -5.10 -6.30
N ASN A 425 9.42 -4.28 -5.41
CA ASN A 425 9.44 -2.84 -5.56
C ASN A 425 10.78 -2.22 -5.16
N GLY A 426 11.54 -2.84 -4.25
CA GLY A 426 12.91 -2.41 -3.95
C GLY A 426 13.81 -2.49 -5.18
N PRO A 427 13.95 -3.66 -5.84
CA PRO A 427 14.69 -3.80 -7.08
C PRO A 427 14.21 -2.86 -8.20
N LEU A 428 12.89 -2.74 -8.40
CA LEU A 428 12.35 -1.82 -9.41
C LEU A 428 12.70 -0.37 -9.10
N PHE A 429 12.54 0.06 -7.85
CA PHE A 429 12.93 1.41 -7.44
C PHE A 429 14.39 1.67 -7.75
N GLY A 430 15.29 0.72 -7.44
CA GLY A 430 16.70 0.80 -7.84
C GLY A 430 16.88 1.00 -9.34
N ILE A 431 16.20 0.24 -10.19
CA ILE A 431 16.27 0.39 -11.66
C ILE A 431 15.78 1.76 -12.12
N PHE A 432 14.66 2.26 -11.61
CA PHE A 432 14.16 3.59 -11.96
C PHE A 432 15.13 4.68 -11.52
N THR A 433 15.69 4.59 -10.31
CA THR A 433 16.73 5.50 -9.82
C THR A 433 17.97 5.46 -10.71
N ILE A 434 18.44 4.28 -11.12
CA ILE A 434 19.54 4.16 -12.10
C ILE A 434 19.18 4.89 -13.40
N GLY A 435 17.98 4.64 -13.93
CA GLY A 435 17.53 5.27 -15.17
C GLY A 435 17.58 6.79 -15.12
N LEU A 436 17.07 7.37 -14.03
CA LEU A 436 16.90 8.81 -13.85
C LEU A 436 18.22 9.54 -13.56
N PHE A 437 19.12 8.89 -12.80
CA PHE A 437 20.30 9.55 -12.23
C PHE A 437 21.63 9.10 -12.85
N MET A 438 21.70 7.93 -13.48
CA MET A 438 22.95 7.30 -13.90
C MET A 438 22.93 7.02 -15.42
N PRO A 439 23.14 8.04 -16.28
CA PRO A 439 23.09 7.89 -17.73
C PRO A 439 24.16 6.95 -18.31
N TRP A 440 25.26 6.74 -17.58
CA TRP A 440 26.35 5.82 -17.96
C TRP A 440 26.02 4.34 -17.75
N ILE A 441 24.94 3.99 -17.03
CA ILE A 441 24.53 2.60 -16.86
C ILE A 441 23.73 2.13 -18.09
N ASN A 442 24.10 0.95 -18.63
CA ASN A 442 23.42 0.31 -19.75
C ASN A 442 22.33 -0.68 -19.30
N GLY A 443 21.48 -1.12 -20.24
CA GLY A 443 20.37 -2.05 -19.96
C GLY A 443 20.81 -3.39 -19.38
N HIS A 444 21.91 -3.96 -19.89
CA HIS A 444 22.45 -5.24 -19.38
C HIS A 444 22.82 -5.18 -17.90
N SER A 445 23.50 -4.10 -17.49
CA SER A 445 23.92 -3.90 -16.11
C SER A 445 22.73 -3.65 -15.18
N ALA A 446 21.77 -2.83 -15.62
CA ALA A 446 20.54 -2.57 -14.88
C ALA A 446 19.67 -3.83 -14.71
N MET A 447 19.56 -4.66 -15.74
CA MET A 447 18.86 -5.96 -15.68
C MET A 447 19.52 -6.91 -14.68
N LEU A 448 20.86 -7.06 -14.73
CA LEU A 448 21.57 -7.93 -13.79
C LEU A 448 21.39 -7.43 -12.35
N GLY A 449 21.50 -6.13 -12.11
CA GLY A 449 21.24 -5.53 -10.81
C GLY A 449 19.84 -5.83 -10.29
N GLY A 450 18.82 -5.65 -11.15
CA GLY A 450 17.44 -6.01 -10.85
C GLY A 450 17.26 -7.47 -10.44
N CYS A 451 17.72 -8.41 -11.28
CA CYS A 451 17.59 -9.84 -11.04
C CYS A 451 18.28 -10.29 -9.75
N VAL A 452 19.53 -9.85 -9.52
CA VAL A 452 20.26 -10.20 -8.29
C VAL A 452 19.55 -9.63 -7.07
N SER A 453 19.07 -8.40 -7.15
CA SER A 453 18.35 -7.77 -6.04
C SER A 453 17.04 -8.50 -5.71
N VAL A 454 16.25 -8.91 -6.70
CA VAL A 454 15.03 -9.72 -6.48
C VAL A 454 15.37 -11.00 -5.74
N VAL A 455 16.41 -11.72 -6.17
CA VAL A 455 16.83 -12.98 -5.53
C VAL A 455 17.25 -12.73 -4.07
N VAL A 456 18.08 -11.71 -3.83
CA VAL A 456 18.52 -11.35 -2.47
C VAL A 456 17.33 -10.98 -1.59
N MET A 457 16.42 -10.15 -2.08
CA MET A 457 15.25 -9.71 -1.31
C MET A 457 14.23 -10.83 -1.09
N PHE A 458 14.07 -11.75 -2.05
CA PHE A 458 13.26 -12.95 -1.89
C PHE A 458 13.75 -13.79 -0.70
N PHE A 459 15.06 -14.05 -0.63
CA PHE A 459 15.64 -14.79 0.49
C PHE A 459 15.53 -14.03 1.81
N ILE A 460 15.83 -12.72 1.84
CA ILE A 460 15.77 -11.93 3.07
C ILE A 460 14.34 -11.88 3.61
N SER A 461 13.38 -11.47 2.78
CA SER A 461 12.01 -11.22 3.22
C SER A 461 11.30 -12.51 3.62
N LEU A 462 11.38 -13.59 2.82
CA LEU A 462 10.68 -14.84 3.14
C LEU A 462 11.27 -15.56 4.35
N ASN A 463 12.59 -15.59 4.52
CA ASN A 463 13.19 -16.18 5.72
C ASN A 463 12.84 -15.37 6.98
N ALA A 464 12.78 -14.04 6.88
CA ALA A 464 12.30 -13.21 7.97
C ALA A 464 10.82 -13.47 8.31
N GLN A 465 9.93 -13.54 7.30
CA GLN A 465 8.53 -13.86 7.52
C GLN A 465 8.33 -15.27 8.11
N TRP A 466 9.08 -16.25 7.63
CA TRP A 466 9.07 -17.61 8.18
C TRP A 466 9.55 -17.64 9.63
N ALA A 467 10.62 -16.90 9.94
CA ALA A 467 11.14 -16.79 11.30
C ALA A 467 10.16 -16.09 12.26
N ILE A 468 9.40 -15.10 11.76
CA ILE A 468 8.32 -14.45 12.52
C ILE A 468 7.15 -15.42 12.73
N ALA A 469 6.69 -16.10 11.67
CA ALA A 469 5.56 -17.02 11.71
C ALA A 469 5.83 -18.26 12.60
N SER A 470 7.06 -18.76 12.59
CA SER A 470 7.51 -19.85 13.48
C SER A 470 7.75 -19.41 14.93
N GLY A 471 7.70 -18.10 15.22
CA GLY A 471 7.93 -17.55 16.54
C GLY A 471 9.40 -17.45 16.96
N ALA A 472 10.35 -17.63 16.03
CA ALA A 472 11.79 -17.49 16.27
C ALA A 472 12.22 -16.02 16.36
N ILE A 473 11.56 -15.13 15.61
CA ILE A 473 11.63 -13.66 15.81
C ILE A 473 10.35 -13.23 16.51
N GLN A 474 10.47 -12.77 17.76
CA GLN A 474 9.37 -12.16 18.49
C GLN A 474 9.72 -10.71 18.83
N TYR A 475 8.88 -9.80 18.37
CA TYR A 475 8.97 -8.40 18.76
C TYR A 475 8.23 -8.19 20.06
N GLN A 476 8.95 -7.71 21.07
CA GLN A 476 8.40 -7.44 22.38
C GLN A 476 7.32 -6.36 22.29
N THR A 477 6.10 -6.71 22.70
CA THR A 477 5.01 -5.74 22.84
C THR A 477 5.16 -4.99 24.17
N LYS A 478 4.60 -3.79 24.24
CA LYS A 478 4.51 -3.03 25.50
C LYS A 478 3.64 -3.83 26.51
N PRO A 479 3.83 -3.65 27.83
CA PRO A 479 3.07 -4.40 28.83
C PRO A 479 1.54 -4.22 28.65
N LEU A 480 0.82 -5.33 28.85
CA LEU A 480 -0.63 -5.45 28.79
C LEU A 480 -1.12 -6.11 30.08
N SER A 481 -2.31 -5.74 30.56
CA SER A 481 -2.90 -6.25 31.80
C SER A 481 -4.25 -6.91 31.54
N VAL A 482 -4.56 -7.95 32.30
CA VAL A 482 -5.85 -8.65 32.30
C VAL A 482 -6.47 -8.70 33.71
N ASN A 483 -5.95 -7.89 34.64
CA ASN A 483 -6.28 -7.99 36.06
C ASN A 483 -7.72 -7.56 36.38
N GLU A 484 -8.30 -6.66 35.58
CA GLU A 484 -9.63 -6.10 35.82
C GLU A 484 -10.62 -6.45 34.71
N CYS A 485 -10.45 -7.62 34.08
CA CYS A 485 -11.44 -8.11 33.13
C CYS A 485 -12.73 -8.50 33.84
N GLY A 486 -13.84 -7.84 33.47
CA GLY A 486 -15.19 -8.14 34.00
C GLY A 486 -15.81 -9.46 33.51
N TYR A 487 -15.01 -10.33 32.89
CA TYR A 487 -15.48 -11.56 32.25
C TYR A 487 -14.52 -12.73 32.43
N SER A 488 -15.09 -13.94 32.36
CA SER A 488 -14.34 -15.18 32.50
C SER A 488 -13.63 -15.56 31.21
N PHE A 489 -12.33 -15.85 31.32
CA PHE A 489 -11.47 -16.32 30.24
C PHE A 489 -10.58 -17.47 30.72
N ASN A 490 -10.04 -18.25 29.78
CA ASN A 490 -9.21 -19.42 30.12
C ASN A 490 -7.78 -18.99 30.48
N ALA A 491 -7.59 -18.53 31.73
CA ALA A 491 -6.29 -18.15 32.26
C ALA A 491 -5.28 -19.30 32.26
N SER A 492 -5.75 -20.55 32.42
CA SER A 492 -4.90 -21.75 32.40
C SER A 492 -4.24 -21.98 31.05
N ALA A 493 -4.94 -21.71 29.95
CA ALA A 493 -4.39 -21.80 28.59
C ALA A 493 -3.33 -20.71 28.32
N LEU A 494 -3.46 -19.54 28.96
CA LEU A 494 -2.48 -18.46 28.88
C LEU A 494 -1.18 -18.81 29.61
N VAL A 495 -1.29 -19.33 30.83
CA VAL A 495 -0.13 -19.81 31.60
C VAL A 495 0.53 -21.00 30.89
N ALA A 496 -0.24 -21.96 30.37
CA ALA A 496 0.30 -23.08 29.61
C ALA A 496 1.03 -22.65 28.32
N SER A 497 0.54 -21.61 27.63
CA SER A 497 1.21 -21.05 26.45
C SER A 497 2.52 -20.35 26.81
N ALA A 498 2.56 -19.60 27.92
CA ALA A 498 3.77 -18.96 28.43
C ALA A 498 4.80 -19.98 28.96
N VAL A 499 4.34 -21.07 29.58
CA VAL A 499 5.19 -22.16 30.07
C VAL A 499 5.73 -23.04 28.92
N ASN A 500 4.93 -23.33 27.90
CA ASN A 500 5.42 -24.04 26.71
C ASN A 500 6.46 -23.21 25.94
N GLN A 501 6.29 -21.88 25.83
CA GLN A 501 7.28 -20.99 25.22
C GLN A 501 8.62 -20.95 25.96
N THR A 502 8.63 -21.20 27.28
CA THR A 502 9.88 -21.27 28.06
C THR A 502 10.54 -22.65 28.02
N LEU A 503 9.77 -23.72 27.73
CA LEU A 503 10.27 -25.10 27.64
C LEU A 503 10.76 -25.51 26.24
N THR A 504 10.20 -24.96 25.15
CA THR A 504 10.76 -25.16 23.81
C THR A 504 11.85 -24.12 23.55
N LYS A 505 13.12 -24.50 23.79
CA LYS A 505 14.28 -23.81 23.20
C LYS A 505 14.25 -23.97 21.67
N GLY A 506 13.38 -23.22 21.01
CA GLY A 506 13.51 -22.95 19.58
C GLY A 506 14.77 -22.13 19.31
N PRO A 507 15.20 -22.00 18.03
CA PRO A 507 16.29 -21.09 17.67
C PRO A 507 15.97 -19.71 18.23
N THR A 508 16.89 -19.18 19.02
CA THR A 508 16.80 -17.82 19.55
C THR A 508 17.08 -16.83 18.43
N ALA A 509 16.64 -15.58 18.55
CA ALA A 509 16.92 -14.57 17.51
C ALA A 509 18.42 -14.46 17.18
N ALA A 510 19.31 -14.79 18.12
CA ALA A 510 20.76 -14.82 17.89
C ALA A 510 21.21 -15.88 16.87
N ASP A 511 20.46 -16.99 16.73
CA ASP A 511 20.74 -18.09 15.80
C ASP A 511 20.28 -17.78 14.37
N ILE A 512 19.56 -16.67 14.19
CA ILE A 512 19.02 -16.24 12.89
C ILE A 512 20.02 -15.29 12.22
N PHE A 513 20.27 -15.55 10.94
CA PHE A 513 21.16 -14.75 10.10
C PHE A 513 20.82 -13.25 10.24
N PRO A 514 21.80 -12.37 10.56
CA PRO A 514 21.53 -10.98 10.93
C PRO A 514 20.72 -10.18 9.90
N LEU A 515 20.90 -10.46 8.60
CA LEU A 515 20.14 -9.80 7.53
C LEU A 515 18.63 -10.09 7.58
N TYR A 516 18.20 -11.21 8.18
CA TYR A 516 16.78 -11.51 8.36
C TYR A 516 16.18 -10.80 9.58
N ARG A 517 17.02 -10.20 10.43
CA ARG A 517 16.62 -9.47 11.63
C ARG A 517 16.56 -7.97 11.43
N ILE A 518 17.04 -7.46 10.29
CA ILE A 518 16.94 -6.03 10.00
C ILE A 518 15.47 -5.61 9.96
N SER A 519 15.19 -4.38 10.39
CA SER A 519 13.84 -3.83 10.31
C SER A 519 13.30 -3.95 8.88
N TYR A 520 12.05 -4.39 8.77
CA TYR A 520 11.34 -4.45 7.49
C TYR A 520 11.25 -3.07 6.80
N MET A 521 11.38 -1.97 7.55
CA MET A 521 11.46 -0.61 7.00
C MET A 521 12.70 -0.39 6.12
N TRP A 522 13.76 -1.16 6.33
CA TRP A 522 14.96 -1.11 5.51
C TRP A 522 14.84 -1.91 4.21
N TYR A 523 13.88 -2.83 4.08
CA TYR A 523 13.87 -3.81 2.99
C TYR A 523 13.86 -3.17 1.60
N THR A 524 13.03 -2.16 1.36
CA THR A 524 13.01 -1.46 0.07
C THR A 524 14.35 -0.77 -0.21
N THR A 525 14.97 -0.18 0.81
CA THR A 525 16.28 0.46 0.70
C THR A 525 17.37 -0.54 0.38
N VAL A 526 17.35 -1.71 1.03
CA VAL A 526 18.28 -2.81 0.72
C VAL A 526 18.08 -3.28 -0.72
N GLY A 527 16.85 -3.55 -1.14
CA GLY A 527 16.56 -3.96 -2.52
C GLY A 527 17.04 -2.94 -3.55
N ALA A 528 16.76 -1.66 -3.34
CA ALA A 528 17.23 -0.60 -4.23
C ALA A 528 18.76 -0.51 -4.25
N SER A 529 19.39 -0.58 -3.08
CA SER A 529 20.85 -0.49 -2.94
C SER A 529 21.55 -1.67 -3.60
N VAL A 530 21.07 -2.90 -3.42
CA VAL A 530 21.61 -4.10 -4.08
C VAL A 530 21.49 -3.97 -5.60
N ALA A 531 20.35 -3.50 -6.10
CA ALA A 531 20.16 -3.32 -7.54
C ALA A 531 21.13 -2.28 -8.11
N ILE A 532 21.28 -1.14 -7.45
CA ILE A 532 22.19 -0.06 -7.83
C ILE A 532 23.65 -0.53 -7.78
N LEU A 533 24.09 -1.14 -6.67
CA LEU A 533 25.48 -1.56 -6.48
C LEU A 533 25.87 -2.62 -7.50
N VAL A 534 25.03 -3.63 -7.72
CA VAL A 534 25.32 -4.69 -8.70
C VAL A 534 25.29 -4.14 -10.13
N ALA A 535 24.38 -3.22 -10.45
CA ALA A 535 24.37 -2.55 -11.75
C ALA A 535 25.66 -1.73 -11.97
N CYS A 536 26.10 -0.96 -10.97
CA CYS A 536 27.36 -0.22 -11.05
C CYS A 536 28.56 -1.13 -11.24
N LEU A 537 28.68 -2.21 -10.45
CA LEU A 537 29.79 -3.17 -10.56
C LEU A 537 29.80 -3.90 -11.89
N SER A 538 28.62 -4.25 -12.42
CA SER A 538 28.51 -4.98 -13.68
C SER A 538 28.86 -4.15 -14.91
N THR A 539 28.96 -2.81 -14.80
CA THR A 539 29.54 -1.99 -15.87
C THR A 539 31.02 -2.28 -16.15
N LEU A 540 31.75 -2.85 -15.18
CA LEU A 540 33.12 -3.32 -15.40
C LEU A 540 33.17 -4.50 -16.39
N ILE A 541 32.07 -5.23 -16.54
CA ILE A 541 31.95 -6.41 -17.40
C ILE A 541 31.24 -6.05 -18.70
N PHE A 542 30.11 -5.35 -18.62
CA PHE A 542 29.27 -5.02 -19.78
C PHE A 542 29.60 -3.67 -20.42
N GLY A 543 30.59 -2.94 -19.90
CA GLY A 543 30.94 -1.59 -20.31
C GLY A 543 29.94 -0.53 -19.84
N THR A 544 30.21 0.73 -20.19
CA THR A 544 29.38 1.89 -19.86
C THR A 544 28.65 2.42 -21.10
N ASN A 545 27.46 2.97 -20.90
CA ASN A 545 26.76 3.74 -21.93
C ASN A 545 27.38 5.14 -22.07
N ASN A 546 27.29 5.75 -23.25
CA ASN A 546 27.71 7.15 -23.44
C ASN A 546 26.60 8.09 -22.93
N PRO A 547 26.82 8.88 -21.86
CA PRO A 547 25.80 9.77 -21.31
C PRO A 547 25.25 10.81 -22.29
N ASN A 548 26.08 11.29 -23.23
CA ASN A 548 25.72 12.35 -24.18
C ASN A 548 24.71 11.87 -25.24
N LYS A 549 24.54 10.55 -25.39
CA LYS A 549 23.56 9.94 -26.30
C LYS A 549 22.22 9.64 -25.65
N VAL A 550 22.09 9.83 -24.34
CA VAL A 550 20.83 9.62 -23.61
C VAL A 550 20.00 10.88 -23.76
N ASP A 551 18.73 10.74 -24.16
CA ASP A 551 17.81 11.88 -24.24
C ASP A 551 17.71 12.58 -22.88
N PRO A 552 18.03 13.89 -22.79
CA PRO A 552 18.00 14.63 -21.54
C PRO A 552 16.63 14.61 -20.85
N VAL A 553 15.53 14.48 -21.60
CA VAL A 553 14.18 14.46 -21.03
C VAL A 553 13.99 13.27 -20.08
N LEU A 554 14.67 12.14 -20.34
CA LEU A 554 14.63 10.93 -19.52
C LEU A 554 15.39 11.07 -18.20
N LEU A 555 16.20 12.11 -18.05
CA LEU A 555 17.05 12.34 -16.89
C LEU A 555 16.45 13.41 -16.00
N THR A 556 16.69 13.28 -14.70
CA THR A 556 16.23 14.28 -13.74
C THR A 556 16.89 15.65 -13.99
N PRO A 557 16.21 16.79 -13.76
CA PRO A 557 16.73 18.12 -14.12
C PRO A 557 18.11 18.46 -13.55
N CYS A 558 18.47 17.93 -12.37
CA CYS A 558 19.80 18.17 -11.80
C CYS A 558 20.92 17.46 -12.56
N ILE A 559 20.64 16.34 -13.23
CA ILE A 559 21.60 15.58 -14.03
C ILE A 559 21.76 16.17 -15.43
N ARG A 560 20.67 16.75 -15.98
CA ARG A 560 20.66 17.42 -17.30
C ARG A 560 21.75 18.50 -17.45
N LYS A 561 22.25 19.08 -16.35
CA LYS A 561 23.23 20.17 -16.39
C LYS A 561 24.68 19.71 -16.60
N TYR A 562 24.96 18.42 -16.42
CA TYR A 562 26.34 17.89 -16.40
C TYR A 562 26.82 17.29 -17.73
N PHE A 563 25.92 17.12 -18.70
CA PHE A 563 26.25 16.48 -19.98
C PHE A 563 25.90 17.37 -21.15
N SER A 564 26.74 17.33 -22.18
CA SER A 564 26.48 18.01 -23.45
C SER A 564 25.77 17.01 -24.35
N TYR A 565 24.49 17.25 -24.60
CA TYR A 565 23.65 16.37 -25.40
C TYR A 565 23.82 16.72 -26.88
N ASP A 566 24.00 15.70 -27.71
CA ASP A 566 24.06 15.90 -29.17
C ASP A 566 22.68 16.38 -29.66
N GLU A 567 22.63 17.47 -30.44
CA GLU A 567 21.39 18.05 -31.02
C GLU A 567 20.66 17.13 -32.03
N GLN A 568 21.03 15.86 -32.16
CA GLN A 568 20.40 14.98 -33.15
C GLN A 568 18.98 14.60 -32.72
N PRO A 569 17.94 14.97 -33.49
CA PRO A 569 16.61 14.45 -33.25
C PRO A 569 16.66 12.94 -33.49
N ALA A 570 16.16 12.17 -32.54
CA ALA A 570 16.15 10.71 -32.57
C ALA A 570 15.55 10.17 -33.88
N LYS A 571 16.40 9.84 -34.86
CA LYS A 571 15.99 9.24 -36.14
C LYS A 571 16.06 7.71 -36.16
N GLU A 572 16.42 7.07 -35.04
CA GLU A 572 16.49 5.61 -34.92
C GLU A 572 15.57 5.00 -33.87
N ALA A 573 14.80 5.81 -33.12
CA ALA A 573 13.69 5.33 -32.28
C ALA A 573 12.39 5.08 -33.08
N THR A 574 12.52 4.75 -34.38
CA THR A 574 11.38 4.47 -35.25
C THR A 574 10.95 3.02 -35.08
N LYS A 575 10.19 2.75 -34.01
CA LYS A 575 9.13 1.69 -33.93
C LYS A 575 8.45 1.68 -32.56
N ALA A 576 7.93 2.83 -32.14
CA ALA A 576 6.67 2.87 -31.41
C ALA A 576 5.91 4.05 -32.01
N ASP A 577 4.79 3.78 -32.68
CA ASP A 577 3.91 4.83 -33.20
C ASP A 577 3.41 5.69 -32.03
N ILE A 578 4.12 6.77 -31.73
CA ILE A 578 3.69 7.81 -30.78
C ILE A 578 3.68 9.13 -31.57
N PRO A 579 2.50 9.75 -31.81
CA PRO A 579 2.45 11.07 -32.39
C PRO A 579 2.86 12.09 -31.32
N LEU A 580 4.13 12.51 -31.33
CA LEU A 580 4.63 13.62 -30.51
C LEU A 580 4.76 14.86 -31.41
N ASP A 581 3.79 15.76 -31.29
CA ASP A 581 3.87 17.11 -31.85
C ASP A 581 3.90 18.11 -30.67
N TYR A 582 5.09 18.34 -30.11
CA TYR A 582 5.34 19.49 -29.23
C TYR A 582 6.82 19.87 -29.25
N LYS A 583 7.11 21.06 -29.80
CA LYS A 583 8.43 21.71 -29.73
C LYS A 583 8.64 22.30 -28.33
N LEU A 584 9.72 21.89 -27.67
CA LEU A 584 10.26 22.54 -26.46
C LEU A 584 10.43 24.06 -26.71
N ARG A 585 9.83 24.90 -25.86
CA ARG A 585 10.18 26.32 -25.76
C ARG A 585 11.46 26.45 -24.94
N SER A 586 12.33 27.33 -25.39
CA SER A 586 13.67 27.65 -24.87
C SER A 586 13.72 28.23 -23.44
N ASP A 587 12.61 28.28 -22.72
CA ASP A 587 12.47 29.20 -21.57
C ASP A 587 12.50 28.46 -20.22
N GLU A 588 12.66 27.13 -20.19
CA GLU A 588 12.58 26.30 -18.97
C GLU A 588 13.94 25.83 -18.39
N VAL A 589 15.05 26.50 -18.72
CA VAL A 589 16.40 26.15 -18.18
C VAL A 589 16.74 26.86 -16.86
N ALA A 590 15.85 27.68 -16.29
CA ALA A 590 16.14 28.38 -15.04
C ALA A 590 15.02 28.22 -13.98
N LEU A 591 15.06 27.11 -13.24
CA LEU A 591 15.00 27.02 -11.76
C LEU A 591 14.99 25.56 -11.30
#